data_AF-A0A3S9ZKG0-F1
#
_entry.id   AF-A0A3S9ZKG0-F1
#
_cell.length_a   1.000
_cell.length_b   1.000
_cell.length_c   1.000
_cell.angle_alpha   90.00
_cell.angle_beta   90.00
_cell.angle_gamma   90.00
#
_symmetry.space_group_name_H-M   'P 1'
#
loop_
_entity.id
_entity.type
_entity.pdbx_description
1 polymer ?
#
loop_
_entity_poly.entity_id
_entity_poly.type
_entity_poly.pdbx_seq_one_letter_code
_entity_poly.pdbx_strand_id
1 'polypeptide(L)'
;MTSEHTSPTGTDDLALAPPPGCPAHGTGPGGLHRLYGPEAEDLDALYERLREEHGPVAPALLHDDVPAWVVLGHAENLHMVRTPSQFTRDSRIWGPLLDGTVKPDHPLMPHIAWEPICSHAEGDEHLRLRGAVTGAIATIDHRGIRRYINRATQRLVNAFCKRGTADLVGEFAEHLPMAVLCEILGMPEEYNDRIVEAARDMLKGTETAIASQGYVLDALQRLTARRRAHPEEDFASRLVTDPAALTDDEVTKHLWLVLMAAYEATVNLLANVLRVVLTEPGFRAQLSGGQMTVPEAVEQSLWDEPPFSTIFAYFAKHDTELGGQRISKGDGLLLGIAPGNVDPRVRPDLDAGMQGNRSHLAFGGGAHECPGQDIARGIAGTGVDALLMRLPDVQLAVPEDELRWTQSIASRHLVELPVFFAPKPEQDVLARPSQKPLPAPRATWQVGVPAAARPRPPAEPPEPVVPPREPAPEPQPRLGLWQRLVGWWRGY
;
A
#
# COMPACT_ATOMS: atom_id res chain seq x y z
N MET A 1 -13.69 46.60 60.72
CA MET A 1 -12.54 45.82 60.23
C MET A 1 -12.74 44.40 60.72
N THR A 2 -13.43 43.59 59.92
CA THR A 2 -13.70 42.17 60.15
C THR A 2 -12.85 41.41 59.15
N SER A 3 -12.00 40.52 59.64
CA SER A 3 -11.10 39.68 58.84
C SER A 3 -11.89 38.50 58.26
N GLU A 4 -11.93 38.41 56.94
CA GLU A 4 -12.44 37.25 56.21
C GLU A 4 -11.44 36.09 56.28
N HIS A 5 -11.96 34.89 56.55
CA HIS A 5 -11.24 33.63 56.49
C HIS A 5 -11.30 33.09 55.05
N THR A 6 -10.14 33.02 54.38
CA THR A 6 -9.97 32.30 53.11
C THR A 6 -9.80 30.80 53.40
N SER A 7 -10.72 29.97 52.92
CA SER A 7 -10.57 28.51 52.87
C SER A 7 -10.03 28.12 51.49
N PRO A 8 -8.91 27.40 51.37
CA PRO A 8 -8.49 26.76 50.13
C PRO A 8 -8.72 25.26 50.24
N THR A 9 -9.71 24.73 49.52
CA THR A 9 -9.73 23.30 49.16
C THR A 9 -10.35 23.20 47.77
N GLY A 10 -9.52 23.52 46.77
CA GLY A 10 -9.73 23.04 45.42
C GLY A 10 -9.51 21.53 45.42
N THR A 11 -10.49 20.78 44.92
CA THR A 11 -10.31 19.41 44.46
C THR A 11 -9.52 19.47 43.16
N ASP A 12 -8.20 19.43 43.26
CA ASP A 12 -7.36 18.98 42.14
C ASP A 12 -7.65 17.49 41.96
N ASP A 13 -8.36 17.15 40.88
CA ASP A 13 -8.41 15.80 40.33
C ASP A 13 -6.99 15.42 39.90
N LEU A 14 -6.22 14.87 40.84
CA LEU A 14 -5.05 14.07 40.53
C LEU A 14 -5.53 12.81 39.82
N ALA A 15 -5.69 12.89 38.51
CA ALA A 15 -5.75 11.72 37.65
C ALA A 15 -4.47 10.91 37.91
N LEU A 16 -4.59 9.88 38.74
CA LEU A 16 -3.56 8.88 38.97
C LEU A 16 -3.22 8.30 37.60
N ALA A 17 -2.02 8.60 37.10
CA ALA A 17 -1.51 7.93 35.91
C ALA A 17 -1.63 6.42 36.17
N PRO A 18 -2.17 5.65 35.20
CA PRO A 18 -2.33 4.22 35.38
C PRO A 18 -0.96 3.56 35.67
N PRO A 19 -0.94 2.37 36.30
CA PRO A 19 0.31 1.69 36.62
C PRO A 19 0.99 1.15 35.36
N PRO A 20 2.34 1.06 35.33
CA PRO A 20 3.08 0.55 34.16
C PRO A 20 2.54 -0.80 33.66
N GLY A 21 2.23 -0.89 32.37
CA GLY A 21 1.62 -2.07 31.75
C GLY A 21 0.09 -2.10 31.74
N CYS A 22 -0.57 -1.05 32.25
CA CYS A 22 -2.02 -0.87 32.10
C CYS A 22 -2.40 -0.50 30.66
N PRO A 23 -3.47 -1.07 30.07
CA PRO A 23 -3.95 -0.73 28.72
C PRO A 23 -4.25 0.77 28.54
N ALA A 24 -4.61 1.46 29.64
CA ALA A 24 -4.87 2.91 29.63
C ALA A 24 -3.63 3.78 29.33
N HIS A 25 -2.42 3.20 29.28
CA HIS A 25 -1.23 3.88 28.76
C HIS A 25 -1.17 3.92 27.23
N GLY A 26 -1.89 3.04 26.53
CA GLY A 26 -1.94 3.04 25.07
C GLY A 26 -2.91 4.10 24.54
N THR A 27 -4.05 4.27 25.23
CA THR A 27 -5.09 5.23 24.84
C THR A 27 -4.64 6.67 25.04
N GLY A 28 -4.97 7.53 24.10
CA GLY A 28 -4.72 8.97 24.19
C GLY A 28 -5.78 9.73 24.98
N PRO A 29 -5.74 11.07 24.93
CA PRO A 29 -6.69 11.93 25.63
C PRO A 29 -8.14 11.50 25.39
N GLY A 30 -8.95 11.48 26.46
CA GLY A 30 -10.35 11.04 26.38
C GLY A 30 -10.55 9.53 26.23
N GLY A 31 -9.48 8.73 26.36
CA GLY A 31 -9.55 7.27 26.20
C GLY A 31 -9.60 6.82 24.74
N LEU A 32 -9.26 7.70 23.78
CA LEU A 32 -9.31 7.41 22.36
C LEU A 32 -8.08 6.63 21.90
N HIS A 33 -8.27 5.70 20.97
CA HIS A 33 -7.15 4.96 20.38
C HIS A 33 -6.31 5.81 19.44
N ARG A 34 -5.00 5.56 19.44
CA ARG A 34 -4.06 6.21 18.52
C ARG A 34 -3.87 5.35 17.28
N LEU A 35 -3.99 5.95 16.10
CA LEU A 35 -3.64 5.31 14.84
C LEU A 35 -2.12 5.33 14.56
N TYR A 36 -1.32 5.71 15.54
CA TYR A 36 0.13 5.80 15.45
C TYR A 36 0.78 5.30 16.75
N GLY A 37 2.08 4.99 16.68
CA GLY A 37 2.81 4.45 17.83
C GLY A 37 2.46 2.98 18.13
N PRO A 38 2.70 2.51 19.36
CA PRO A 38 2.61 1.08 19.70
C PRO A 38 1.24 0.43 19.48
N GLU A 39 0.14 1.17 19.66
CA GLU A 39 -1.22 0.63 19.42
C GLU A 39 -1.48 0.33 17.93
N ALA A 40 -0.72 0.97 17.04
CA ALA A 40 -0.85 0.89 15.60
C ALA A 40 0.18 -0.06 14.95
N GLU A 41 0.88 -0.88 15.74
CA GLU A 41 1.73 -1.96 15.21
C GLU A 41 0.93 -2.96 14.37
N ASP A 42 -0.34 -3.19 14.75
CA ASP A 42 -1.33 -3.96 13.99
C ASP A 42 -2.61 -3.12 13.81
N LEU A 43 -2.63 -2.32 12.72
CA LEU A 43 -3.79 -1.49 12.40
C LEU A 43 -5.03 -2.31 12.08
N ASP A 44 -4.90 -3.51 11.51
CA ASP A 44 -6.05 -4.32 11.14
C ASP A 44 -6.78 -4.79 12.40
N ALA A 45 -6.04 -5.31 13.38
CA ALA A 45 -6.59 -5.63 14.69
C ALA A 45 -7.14 -4.40 15.41
N LEU A 46 -6.51 -3.23 15.26
CA LEU A 46 -7.01 -1.98 15.84
C LEU A 46 -8.35 -1.54 15.21
N TYR A 47 -8.49 -1.66 13.89
CA TYR A 47 -9.73 -1.32 13.19
C TYR A 47 -10.88 -2.25 13.60
N GLU A 48 -10.63 -3.54 13.81
CA GLU A 48 -11.64 -4.46 14.35
C GLU A 48 -12.07 -4.07 15.76
N ARG A 49 -11.12 -3.75 16.66
CA ARG A 49 -11.46 -3.25 18.02
C ARG A 49 -12.30 -1.98 17.97
N LEU A 50 -11.91 -1.01 17.15
CA LEU A 50 -12.67 0.22 16.96
C LEU A 50 -14.09 -0.06 16.43
N ARG A 51 -14.23 -1.05 15.54
CA ARG A 51 -15.54 -1.47 15.02
C ARG A 51 -16.41 -2.13 16.08
N GLU A 52 -15.83 -2.97 16.92
CA GLU A 52 -16.53 -3.62 18.04
C GLU A 52 -17.03 -2.59 19.06
N GLU A 53 -16.23 -1.57 19.36
CA GLU A 53 -16.54 -0.55 20.38
C GLU A 53 -17.51 0.53 19.88
N HIS A 54 -17.34 0.99 18.64
CA HIS A 54 -18.02 2.19 18.13
C HIS A 54 -18.93 1.95 16.92
N GLY A 55 -18.89 0.75 16.33
CA GLY A 55 -19.61 0.41 15.10
C GLY A 55 -18.88 0.87 13.83
N PRO A 56 -19.60 1.20 12.74
CA PRO A 56 -18.98 1.44 11.42
C PRO A 56 -18.23 2.78 11.31
N VAL A 57 -18.28 3.63 12.34
CA VAL A 57 -17.57 4.91 12.40
C VAL A 57 -17.05 5.07 13.82
N ALA A 58 -15.74 5.31 13.97
CA ALA A 58 -15.08 5.33 15.27
C ALA A 58 -14.24 6.60 15.46
N PRO A 59 -14.24 7.21 16.65
CA PRO A 59 -13.29 8.27 16.99
C PRO A 59 -11.89 7.69 17.20
N ALA A 60 -10.87 8.38 16.72
CA ALA A 60 -9.48 8.00 16.91
C ALA A 60 -8.57 9.23 16.89
N LEU A 61 -7.29 9.01 17.18
CA LEU A 61 -6.26 10.05 17.20
C LEU A 61 -5.23 9.82 16.09
N LEU A 62 -5.00 10.86 15.30
CA LEU A 62 -3.87 10.99 14.39
C LEU A 62 -2.62 11.42 15.17
N HIS A 63 -1.48 11.50 14.47
CA HIS A 63 -0.22 12.04 15.02
C HIS A 63 -0.46 13.33 15.83
N ASP A 64 0.34 13.52 16.88
CA ASP A 64 0.21 14.61 17.84
C ASP A 64 -1.17 14.71 18.54
N ASP A 65 -1.84 13.56 18.72
CA ASP A 65 -3.15 13.43 19.37
C ASP A 65 -4.25 14.29 18.70
N VAL A 66 -4.15 14.51 17.39
CA VAL A 66 -5.15 15.26 16.62
C VAL A 66 -6.41 14.40 16.41
N PRO A 67 -7.61 14.84 16.83
CA PRO A 67 -8.81 14.04 16.75
C PRO A 67 -9.29 13.88 15.29
N ALA A 68 -9.73 12.66 14.96
CA ALA A 68 -10.35 12.34 13.68
C ALA A 68 -11.37 11.20 13.82
N TRP A 69 -12.18 11.02 12.78
CA TRP A 69 -13.08 9.87 12.64
C TRP A 69 -12.53 8.87 11.64
N VAL A 70 -12.51 7.59 11.98
CA VAL A 70 -12.22 6.50 11.04
C VAL A 70 -13.54 5.93 10.55
N VAL A 71 -13.78 6.00 9.24
CA VAL A 71 -14.96 5.39 8.63
C VAL A 71 -14.61 3.95 8.27
N LEU A 72 -15.08 3.00 9.09
CA LEU A 72 -14.75 1.58 9.02
C LEU A 72 -15.74 0.78 8.16
N GLY A 73 -16.98 1.29 8.01
CA GLY A 73 -18.04 0.61 7.28
C GLY A 73 -18.00 0.89 5.77
N HIS A 74 -18.27 -0.12 4.95
CA HIS A 74 -18.26 -0.01 3.49
C HIS A 74 -19.30 1.00 2.98
N ALA A 75 -20.52 0.88 3.48
CA ALA A 75 -21.63 1.75 3.09
C ALA A 75 -21.44 3.20 3.54
N GLU A 76 -20.89 3.42 4.75
CA GLU A 76 -20.63 4.74 5.30
C GLU A 76 -19.49 5.43 4.55
N ASN A 77 -18.44 4.70 4.15
CA ASN A 77 -17.40 5.21 3.26
C ASN A 77 -18.00 5.68 1.93
N LEU A 78 -18.84 4.85 1.30
CA LEU A 78 -19.53 5.23 0.06
C LEU A 78 -20.45 6.44 0.25
N HIS A 79 -21.17 6.52 1.38
CA HIS A 79 -22.01 7.68 1.70
C HIS A 79 -21.16 8.95 1.81
N MET A 80 -20.06 8.89 2.56
CA MET A 80 -19.16 10.03 2.78
C MET A 80 -18.63 10.58 1.45
N VAL A 81 -18.06 9.72 0.60
CA VAL A 81 -17.42 10.18 -0.65
C VAL A 81 -18.42 10.59 -1.74
N ARG A 82 -19.67 10.11 -1.68
CA ARG A 82 -20.73 10.43 -2.66
C ARG A 82 -21.64 11.59 -2.24
N THR A 83 -21.40 12.19 -1.08
CA THR A 83 -22.25 13.27 -0.54
C THR A 83 -21.46 14.58 -0.39
N PRO A 84 -21.07 15.23 -1.50
CA PRO A 84 -20.28 16.47 -1.46
C PRO A 84 -21.02 17.67 -0.86
N SER A 85 -22.33 17.56 -0.61
CA SER A 85 -23.07 18.55 0.18
C SER A 85 -22.74 18.51 1.67
N GLN A 86 -22.31 17.35 2.19
CA GLN A 86 -22.00 17.14 3.60
C GLN A 86 -20.50 17.07 3.87
N PHE A 87 -19.74 16.43 2.99
CA PHE A 87 -18.30 16.20 3.16
C PHE A 87 -17.49 16.89 2.06
N THR A 88 -16.25 17.24 2.37
CA THR A 88 -15.37 18.03 1.50
C THR A 88 -13.93 17.54 1.58
N ARG A 89 -13.13 17.73 0.52
CA ARG A 89 -11.67 17.58 0.56
C ARG A 89 -10.93 18.87 0.90
N ASP A 90 -11.66 19.97 1.02
CA ASP A 90 -11.10 21.29 1.35
C ASP A 90 -10.69 21.37 2.84
N SER A 91 -9.39 21.25 3.11
CA SER A 91 -8.84 21.30 4.47
C SER A 91 -8.91 22.65 5.16
N ARG A 92 -9.26 23.73 4.45
CA ARG A 92 -9.38 25.07 5.05
C ARG A 92 -10.54 25.18 6.05
N ILE A 93 -11.46 24.21 6.08
CA ILE A 93 -12.54 24.16 7.07
C ILE A 93 -12.22 23.27 8.28
N TRP A 94 -11.05 22.63 8.31
CA TRP A 94 -10.69 21.68 9.35
C TRP A 94 -10.49 22.40 10.69
N GLY A 95 -11.27 22.02 11.71
CA GLY A 95 -11.29 22.67 13.02
C GLY A 95 -9.90 22.78 13.66
N PRO A 96 -9.17 21.66 13.84
CA PRO A 96 -7.81 21.64 14.36
C PRO A 96 -6.80 22.52 13.61
N LEU A 97 -6.99 22.78 12.32
CA LEU A 97 -6.14 23.72 11.57
C LEU A 97 -6.51 25.17 11.87
N LEU A 98 -7.80 25.47 12.02
CA LEU A 98 -8.32 26.81 12.28
C LEU A 98 -8.03 27.29 13.72
N ASP A 99 -8.07 26.39 14.69
CA ASP A 99 -7.80 26.71 16.10
C ASP A 99 -6.30 26.65 16.47
N GLY A 100 -5.45 26.19 15.54
CA GLY A 100 -4.00 26.11 15.70
C GLY A 100 -3.51 24.87 16.45
N THR A 101 -4.38 23.89 16.72
CA THR A 101 -3.98 22.57 17.25
C THR A 101 -3.01 21.87 16.30
N VAL A 102 -3.31 21.92 15.00
CA VAL A 102 -2.42 21.42 13.95
C VAL A 102 -1.52 22.55 13.47
N LYS A 103 -0.21 22.38 13.71
CA LYS A 103 0.80 23.36 13.35
C LYS A 103 1.31 23.15 11.91
N PRO A 104 1.92 24.18 11.28
CA PRO A 104 2.49 24.05 9.94
C PRO A 104 3.57 22.96 9.79
N ASP A 105 4.23 22.58 10.87
CA ASP A 105 5.26 21.53 10.92
C ASP A 105 4.70 20.15 11.31
N HIS A 106 3.37 20.01 11.45
CA HIS A 106 2.74 18.74 11.80
C HIS A 106 3.04 17.66 10.74
N PRO A 107 3.32 16.39 11.12
CA PRO A 107 3.79 15.36 10.19
C PRO A 107 2.88 15.08 8.99
N LEU A 108 1.56 15.29 9.14
CA LEU A 108 0.59 15.10 8.05
C LEU A 108 0.43 16.31 7.13
N MET A 109 1.06 17.46 7.41
CA MET A 109 0.92 18.69 6.61
C MET A 109 1.23 18.51 5.12
N PRO A 110 2.27 17.78 4.70
CA PRO A 110 2.54 17.53 3.29
C PRO A 110 1.38 16.87 2.52
N HIS A 111 0.48 16.17 3.22
CA HIS A 111 -0.65 15.46 2.63
C HIS A 111 -1.98 16.20 2.74
N ILE A 112 -2.09 17.20 3.62
CA ILE A 112 -3.37 17.85 3.97
C ILE A 112 -3.37 19.35 3.74
N ALA A 113 -2.20 19.98 3.57
CA ALA A 113 -2.12 21.38 3.22
C ALA A 113 -2.90 21.65 1.92
N TRP A 114 -3.78 22.65 1.97
CA TRP A 114 -4.58 22.99 0.80
C TRP A 114 -3.69 23.55 -0.31
N GLU A 115 -3.93 23.08 -1.54
CA GLU A 115 -3.26 23.52 -2.76
C GLU A 115 -4.35 23.67 -3.85
N PRO A 116 -4.17 24.56 -4.85
CA PRO A 116 -5.14 24.77 -5.93
C PRO A 116 -5.06 23.63 -6.97
N ILE A 117 -5.34 22.41 -6.52
CA ILE A 117 -5.31 21.17 -7.31
C ILE A 117 -6.63 20.43 -7.19
N CYS A 118 -6.96 19.61 -8.19
CA CYS A 118 -8.25 18.93 -8.25
C CYS A 118 -8.50 17.93 -7.11
N SER A 119 -7.50 17.52 -6.33
CA SER A 119 -7.70 16.65 -5.15
C SER A 119 -8.13 17.41 -3.88
N HIS A 120 -8.00 18.75 -3.86
CA HIS A 120 -8.34 19.62 -2.72
C HIS A 120 -9.43 20.64 -3.05
N ALA A 121 -9.54 21.02 -4.32
CA ALA A 121 -10.58 21.91 -4.81
C ALA A 121 -11.96 21.26 -4.74
N GLU A 122 -12.99 22.10 -4.68
CA GLU A 122 -14.40 21.70 -4.58
C GLU A 122 -15.26 22.54 -5.53
N GLY A 123 -16.48 22.10 -5.81
CA GLY A 123 -17.43 22.85 -6.64
C GLY A 123 -16.91 23.15 -8.06
N ASP A 124 -17.10 24.39 -8.53
CA ASP A 124 -16.76 24.79 -9.90
C ASP A 124 -15.25 24.74 -10.17
N GLU A 125 -14.41 25.07 -9.18
CA GLU A 125 -12.96 24.98 -9.30
C GLU A 125 -12.53 23.51 -9.47
N HIS A 126 -13.11 22.61 -8.69
CA HIS A 126 -12.93 21.17 -8.88
C HIS A 126 -13.34 20.74 -10.28
N LEU A 127 -14.54 21.09 -10.74
CA LEU A 127 -15.03 20.70 -12.06
C LEU A 127 -14.11 21.17 -13.19
N ARG A 128 -13.57 22.40 -13.09
CA ARG A 128 -12.61 22.94 -14.05
C ARG A 128 -11.31 22.14 -14.07
N LEU A 129 -10.66 22.01 -12.91
CA LEU A 129 -9.35 21.35 -12.80
C LEU A 129 -9.44 19.84 -13.07
N ARG A 130 -10.45 19.19 -12.48
CA ARG A 130 -10.71 17.76 -12.64
C ARG A 130 -11.16 17.42 -14.06
N GLY A 131 -11.94 18.29 -14.69
CA GLY A 131 -12.35 18.16 -16.09
C GLY A 131 -11.14 18.07 -17.02
N ALA A 132 -10.15 18.95 -16.85
CA ALA A 132 -8.92 18.91 -17.65
C ALA A 132 -8.13 17.60 -17.44
N VAL A 133 -7.95 17.16 -16.18
CA VAL A 133 -7.24 15.90 -15.87
C VAL A 133 -7.96 14.69 -16.45
N THR A 134 -9.27 14.59 -16.25
CA THR A 134 -10.07 13.45 -16.76
C THR A 134 -10.16 13.46 -18.28
N GLY A 135 -10.27 14.64 -18.89
CA GLY A 135 -10.18 14.82 -20.35
C GLY A 135 -8.85 14.35 -20.90
N ALA A 136 -7.73 14.70 -20.26
CA ALA A 136 -6.41 14.23 -20.65
C ALA A 136 -6.26 12.70 -20.50
N ILE A 137 -6.71 12.11 -19.39
CA ILE A 137 -6.70 10.64 -19.17
C ILE A 137 -7.49 9.92 -20.25
N ALA A 138 -8.65 10.44 -20.64
CA ALA A 138 -9.52 9.83 -21.65
C ALA A 138 -8.86 9.71 -23.05
N THR A 139 -7.77 10.44 -23.31
CA THR A 139 -7.04 10.38 -24.58
C THR A 139 -5.92 9.34 -24.63
N ILE A 140 -5.62 8.66 -23.52
CA ILE A 140 -4.51 7.72 -23.43
C ILE A 140 -4.76 6.47 -24.30
N ASP A 141 -3.82 6.15 -25.21
CA ASP A 141 -3.87 4.90 -26.00
C ASP A 141 -3.53 3.69 -25.13
N HIS A 142 -4.54 3.05 -24.56
CA HIS A 142 -4.40 1.83 -23.76
C HIS A 142 -3.64 0.70 -24.50
N ARG A 143 -3.77 0.58 -25.82
CA ARG A 143 -3.03 -0.45 -26.59
C ARG A 143 -1.55 -0.09 -26.69
N GLY A 144 -1.26 1.20 -26.90
CA GLY A 144 0.09 1.78 -26.86
C GLY A 144 0.76 1.54 -25.53
N ILE A 145 0.07 1.86 -24.44
CA ILE A 145 0.54 1.62 -23.08
C ILE A 145 0.79 0.15 -22.81
N ARG A 146 -0.12 -0.76 -23.22
CA ARG A 146 0.14 -2.21 -23.11
C ARG A 146 1.41 -2.64 -23.84
N ARG A 147 1.66 -2.12 -25.06
CA ARG A 147 2.90 -2.41 -25.79
C ARG A 147 4.12 -1.83 -25.06
N TYR A 148 4.00 -0.64 -24.47
CA TYR A 148 5.08 -0.03 -23.69
C TYR A 148 5.39 -0.83 -22.42
N ILE A 149 4.38 -1.22 -21.64
CA ILE A 149 4.54 -2.05 -20.43
C ILE A 149 5.34 -3.33 -20.74
N ASN A 150 5.03 -4.00 -21.86
CA ASN A 150 5.77 -5.19 -22.29
C ASN A 150 7.26 -4.86 -22.56
N ARG A 151 7.56 -3.78 -23.28
CA ARG A 151 8.95 -3.36 -23.55
C ARG A 151 9.70 -2.97 -22.27
N ALA A 152 9.06 -2.19 -21.39
CA ALA A 152 9.62 -1.80 -20.11
C ALA A 152 9.92 -3.04 -19.26
N THR A 153 8.99 -3.99 -19.20
CA THR A 153 9.20 -5.28 -18.51
C THR A 153 10.39 -6.05 -19.09
N GLN A 154 10.53 -6.12 -20.42
CA GLN A 154 11.71 -6.76 -21.02
C GLN A 154 13.01 -6.11 -20.59
N ARG A 155 13.05 -4.76 -20.59
CA ARG A 155 14.24 -4.01 -20.19
C ARG A 155 14.60 -4.27 -18.72
N LEU A 156 13.61 -4.24 -17.83
CA LEU A 156 13.82 -4.48 -16.40
C LEU A 156 14.27 -5.92 -16.14
N VAL A 157 13.59 -6.91 -16.70
CA VAL A 157 13.96 -8.32 -16.53
C VAL A 157 15.36 -8.60 -17.10
N ASN A 158 15.75 -7.97 -18.21
CA ASN A 158 17.10 -8.11 -18.76
C ASN A 158 18.20 -7.73 -17.76
N ALA A 159 17.95 -6.76 -16.86
CA ALA A 159 18.92 -6.30 -15.87
C ALA A 159 19.27 -7.39 -14.83
N PHE A 160 18.35 -8.31 -14.52
CA PHE A 160 18.55 -9.33 -13.50
C PHE A 160 18.43 -10.79 -13.98
N CYS A 161 17.94 -11.05 -15.20
CA CYS A 161 17.63 -12.41 -15.65
C CYS A 161 18.83 -13.38 -15.71
N LYS A 162 20.05 -12.87 -15.86
CA LYS A 162 21.28 -13.69 -15.86
C LYS A 162 21.71 -14.14 -14.46
N ARG A 163 21.25 -13.45 -13.41
CA ARG A 163 21.63 -13.71 -12.01
C ARG A 163 20.89 -14.90 -11.42
N GLY A 164 19.68 -15.18 -11.91
CA GLY A 164 18.82 -16.24 -11.38
C GLY A 164 18.14 -15.90 -10.05
N THR A 165 18.32 -14.67 -9.56
CA THR A 165 17.68 -14.13 -8.36
C THR A 165 17.35 -12.66 -8.56
N ALA A 166 16.32 -12.15 -7.90
CA ALA A 166 15.96 -10.73 -7.88
C ALA A 166 15.15 -10.36 -6.64
N ASP A 167 15.15 -9.08 -6.28
CA ASP A 167 14.08 -8.49 -5.47
C ASP A 167 13.06 -7.85 -6.42
N LEU A 168 11.86 -8.43 -6.52
CA LEU A 168 10.84 -7.92 -7.43
C LEU A 168 10.20 -6.61 -6.95
N VAL A 169 10.32 -6.22 -5.68
CA VAL A 169 9.90 -4.88 -5.26
C VAL A 169 10.87 -3.85 -5.82
N GLY A 170 12.14 -3.91 -5.41
CA GLY A 170 13.14 -2.93 -5.78
C GLY A 170 13.55 -2.94 -7.25
N GLU A 171 13.61 -4.09 -7.91
CA GLU A 171 14.13 -4.21 -9.28
C GLU A 171 13.03 -4.22 -10.35
N PHE A 172 11.74 -4.28 -9.96
CA PHE A 172 10.64 -4.36 -10.91
C PHE A 172 9.44 -3.49 -10.51
N ALA A 173 8.84 -3.69 -9.33
CA ALA A 173 7.60 -3.04 -8.93
C ALA A 173 7.77 -1.52 -8.74
N GLU A 174 8.92 -1.07 -8.23
CA GLU A 174 9.26 0.35 -8.13
C GLU A 174 9.57 0.98 -9.50
N HIS A 175 10.06 0.20 -10.47
CA HIS A 175 10.55 0.74 -11.75
C HIS A 175 9.50 0.74 -12.86
N LEU A 176 8.67 -0.31 -12.97
CA LEU A 176 7.73 -0.46 -14.07
C LEU A 176 6.68 0.67 -14.10
N PRO A 177 6.01 1.01 -12.98
CA PRO A 177 5.03 2.08 -13.00
C PRO A 177 5.64 3.45 -13.32
N MET A 178 6.82 3.76 -12.77
CA MET A 178 7.50 5.03 -13.08
C MET A 178 7.82 5.17 -14.57
N ALA A 179 8.32 4.10 -15.20
CA ALA A 179 8.57 4.09 -16.65
C ALA A 179 7.30 4.37 -17.46
N VAL A 180 6.20 3.73 -17.09
CA VAL A 180 4.91 3.88 -17.77
C VAL A 180 4.31 5.27 -17.55
N LEU A 181 4.44 5.82 -16.34
CA LEU A 181 3.95 7.17 -16.01
C LEU A 181 4.76 8.23 -16.77
N CYS A 182 6.08 8.11 -16.86
CA CYS A 182 6.90 9.01 -17.67
C CYS A 182 6.49 8.99 -19.16
N GLU A 183 6.20 7.80 -19.72
CA GLU A 183 5.66 7.68 -21.09
C GLU A 183 4.29 8.36 -21.22
N ILE A 184 3.35 8.10 -20.30
CA ILE A 184 1.99 8.68 -20.33
C ILE A 184 2.05 10.21 -20.26
N LEU A 185 2.90 10.75 -19.39
CA LEU A 185 3.03 12.19 -19.19
C LEU A 185 3.68 12.91 -20.37
N GLY A 186 4.42 12.20 -21.23
CA GLY A 186 5.14 12.78 -22.36
C GLY A 186 6.59 13.16 -22.05
N MET A 187 7.22 12.46 -21.11
CA MET A 187 8.63 12.63 -20.72
C MET A 187 9.37 11.28 -20.58
N PRO A 188 9.28 10.34 -21.54
CA PRO A 188 9.94 9.04 -21.42
C PRO A 188 11.47 9.13 -21.27
N GLU A 189 12.08 10.22 -21.71
CA GLU A 189 13.51 10.50 -21.55
C GLU A 189 13.94 10.81 -20.10
N GLU A 190 13.02 11.25 -19.25
CA GLU A 190 13.29 11.54 -17.82
C GLU A 190 13.30 10.26 -16.97
N TYR A 191 12.84 9.12 -17.52
CA TYR A 191 12.89 7.84 -16.81
C TYR A 191 14.32 7.35 -16.60
N ASN A 192 14.72 7.22 -15.34
CA ASN A 192 16.00 6.69 -14.88
C ASN A 192 15.90 6.21 -13.41
N ASP A 193 16.97 5.67 -12.85
CA ASP A 193 16.98 5.22 -11.45
C ASP A 193 16.81 6.40 -10.48
N ARG A 194 17.32 7.59 -10.83
CA ARG A 194 17.26 8.77 -9.96
C ARG A 194 15.83 9.28 -9.74
N ILE A 195 14.95 9.25 -10.74
CA ILE A 195 13.54 9.65 -10.57
C ILE A 195 12.76 8.63 -9.71
N VAL A 196 13.10 7.34 -9.82
CA VAL A 196 12.53 6.27 -8.96
C VAL A 196 13.01 6.47 -7.51
N GLU A 197 14.31 6.66 -7.31
CA GLU A 197 14.89 6.97 -6.00
C GLU A 197 14.27 8.22 -5.38
N ALA A 198 14.15 9.31 -6.15
CA ALA A 198 13.55 10.55 -5.67
C ALA A 198 12.09 10.35 -5.24
N ALA A 199 11.31 9.59 -6.02
CA ALA A 199 9.93 9.27 -5.65
C ALA A 199 9.84 8.49 -4.33
N ARG A 200 10.69 7.48 -4.14
CA ARG A 200 10.75 6.71 -2.88
C ARG A 200 11.20 7.54 -1.69
N ASP A 201 12.19 8.40 -1.92
CA ASP A 201 12.77 9.28 -0.90
C ASP A 201 11.71 10.22 -0.31
N MET A 202 10.84 10.74 -1.18
CA MET A 202 9.70 11.56 -0.79
C MET A 202 8.64 10.77 -0.02
N LEU A 203 8.29 9.56 -0.47
CA LEU A 203 7.34 8.70 0.23
C LEU A 203 7.83 8.30 1.63
N LYS A 204 9.15 8.12 1.81
CA LYS A 204 9.77 7.84 3.10
C LYS A 204 9.92 9.07 3.99
N GLY A 205 9.82 10.29 3.44
CA GLY A 205 10.01 11.54 4.18
C GLY A 205 11.41 11.68 4.77
N THR A 206 12.46 11.26 4.04
CA THR A 206 13.84 11.36 4.54
C THR A 206 14.33 12.82 4.60
N GLU A 207 15.52 13.04 5.16
CA GLU A 207 16.19 14.36 5.15
C GLU A 207 16.43 14.92 3.74
N THR A 208 16.52 14.07 2.71
CA THR A 208 16.74 14.48 1.32
C THR A 208 15.44 14.65 0.53
N ALA A 209 14.27 14.38 1.13
CA ALA A 209 12.98 14.40 0.46
C ALA A 209 12.69 15.74 -0.24
N ILE A 210 13.05 16.88 0.36
CA ILE A 210 12.87 18.21 -0.23
C ILE A 210 13.71 18.37 -1.51
N ALA A 211 14.95 17.87 -1.52
CA ALA A 211 15.81 17.92 -2.70
C ALA A 211 15.29 16.97 -3.80
N SER A 212 14.79 15.81 -3.41
CA SER A 212 14.13 14.86 -4.32
C SER A 212 12.85 15.44 -4.94
N GLN A 213 12.06 16.18 -4.16
CA GLN A 213 10.92 16.95 -4.67
C GLN A 213 11.34 18.01 -5.67
N GLY A 214 12.38 18.79 -5.37
CA GLY A 214 12.92 19.79 -6.29
C GLY A 214 13.36 19.18 -7.63
N TYR A 215 14.02 18.02 -7.60
CA TYR A 215 14.46 17.30 -8.79
C TYR A 215 13.29 16.89 -9.70
N VAL A 216 12.23 16.33 -9.13
CA VAL A 216 11.05 15.90 -9.90
C VAL A 216 10.26 17.11 -10.41
N LEU A 217 10.06 18.14 -9.59
CA LEU A 217 9.37 19.37 -10.01
C LEU A 217 10.07 20.08 -11.17
N ASP A 218 11.40 20.13 -11.15
CA ASP A 218 12.21 20.72 -12.22
C ASP A 218 12.01 19.99 -13.56
N ALA A 219 11.94 18.65 -13.54
CA ALA A 219 11.59 17.86 -14.74
C ALA A 219 10.17 18.17 -15.26
N LEU A 220 9.20 18.28 -14.37
CA LEU A 220 7.82 18.60 -14.72
C LEU A 220 7.67 20.03 -15.25
N GLN A 221 8.40 21.00 -14.69
CA GLN A 221 8.42 22.39 -15.18
C GLN A 221 9.01 22.46 -16.59
N ARG A 222 10.11 21.75 -16.86
CA ARG A 222 10.66 21.64 -18.22
C ARG A 222 9.67 21.02 -19.20
N LEU A 223 8.96 19.96 -18.78
CA LEU A 223 7.92 19.33 -19.58
C LEU A 223 6.79 20.31 -19.90
N THR A 224 6.27 21.03 -18.91
CA THR A 224 5.23 22.05 -19.10
C THR A 224 5.68 23.11 -20.09
N ALA A 225 6.87 23.70 -19.91
CA ALA A 225 7.39 24.72 -20.80
C ALA A 225 7.56 24.19 -22.25
N ARG A 226 8.06 22.96 -22.40
CA ARG A 226 8.23 22.31 -23.70
C ARG A 226 6.89 22.11 -24.40
N ARG A 227 5.87 21.57 -23.71
CA ARG A 227 4.53 21.33 -24.29
C ARG A 227 3.75 22.62 -24.53
N ARG A 228 3.99 23.67 -23.74
CA ARG A 228 3.41 24.99 -24.01
C ARG A 228 3.91 25.57 -25.33
N ALA A 229 5.21 25.41 -25.62
CA ALA A 229 5.81 25.88 -26.86
C ALA A 229 5.45 24.98 -28.06
N HIS A 230 5.42 23.66 -27.85
CA HIS A 230 5.18 22.66 -28.90
C HIS A 230 4.32 21.51 -28.35
N PRO A 231 2.98 21.63 -28.42
CA PRO A 231 2.09 20.55 -28.01
C PRO A 231 2.27 19.29 -28.87
N GLU A 232 2.20 18.13 -28.22
CA GLU A 232 2.24 16.80 -28.83
C GLU A 232 0.95 16.01 -28.48
N GLU A 233 0.96 14.69 -28.70
CA GLU A 233 -0.17 13.80 -28.39
C GLU A 233 0.03 13.07 -27.05
N ASP A 234 0.31 13.81 -25.98
CA ASP A 234 0.52 13.26 -24.63
C ASP A 234 -0.30 13.99 -23.56
N PHE A 235 -0.30 13.44 -22.34
CA PHE A 235 -1.09 13.95 -21.23
C PHE A 235 -0.76 15.42 -20.89
N ALA A 236 0.53 15.78 -20.83
CA ALA A 236 0.93 17.17 -20.56
C ALA A 236 0.44 18.14 -21.65
N SER A 237 0.50 17.73 -22.91
CA SER A 237 -0.01 18.49 -24.06
C SER A 237 -1.51 18.71 -23.97
N ARG A 238 -2.27 17.72 -23.50
CA ARG A 238 -3.70 17.87 -23.25
C ARG A 238 -3.98 18.89 -22.15
N LEU A 239 -3.23 18.88 -21.05
CA LEU A 239 -3.42 19.87 -19.99
C LEU A 239 -3.11 21.30 -20.44
N VAL A 240 -2.01 21.51 -21.19
CA VAL A 240 -1.64 22.87 -21.65
C VAL A 240 -2.57 23.41 -22.76
N THR A 241 -3.29 22.54 -23.46
CA THR A 241 -4.23 22.93 -24.54
C THR A 241 -5.69 22.85 -24.13
N ASP A 242 -5.98 22.46 -22.88
CA ASP A 242 -7.34 22.28 -22.40
C ASP A 242 -8.14 23.60 -22.46
N PRO A 243 -9.43 23.59 -22.87
CA PRO A 243 -10.29 24.77 -22.87
C PRO A 243 -10.44 25.46 -21.50
N ALA A 244 -10.19 24.76 -20.40
CA ALA A 244 -10.13 25.33 -19.06
C ALA A 244 -8.95 26.31 -18.84
N ALA A 245 -8.04 26.41 -19.81
CA ALA A 245 -6.94 27.37 -19.86
C ALA A 245 -6.06 27.36 -18.59
N LEU A 246 -5.59 26.18 -18.20
CA LEU A 246 -4.70 26.03 -17.04
C LEU A 246 -3.39 26.81 -17.24
N THR A 247 -3.00 27.54 -16.21
CA THR A 247 -1.70 28.21 -16.09
C THR A 247 -0.55 27.19 -16.01
N ASP A 248 0.69 27.63 -16.25
CA ASP A 248 1.85 26.75 -16.16
C ASP A 248 2.06 26.16 -14.75
N ASP A 249 1.73 26.92 -13.71
CA ASP A 249 1.76 26.44 -12.33
C ASP A 249 0.69 25.35 -12.11
N GLU A 250 -0.55 25.60 -12.53
CA GLU A 250 -1.62 24.59 -12.44
C GLU A 250 -1.25 23.32 -13.21
N VAL A 251 -0.74 23.43 -14.44
CA VAL A 251 -0.31 22.25 -15.20
C VAL A 251 0.78 21.49 -14.47
N THR A 252 1.83 22.17 -14.01
CA THR A 252 2.96 21.54 -13.30
C THR A 252 2.48 20.84 -12.03
N LYS A 253 1.62 21.47 -11.23
CA LYS A 253 1.03 20.89 -10.01
C LYS A 253 0.15 19.69 -10.31
N HIS A 254 -0.61 19.70 -11.41
CA HIS A 254 -1.42 18.54 -11.79
C HIS A 254 -0.59 17.39 -12.38
N LEU A 255 0.49 17.68 -13.10
CA LEU A 255 1.46 16.66 -13.51
C LEU A 255 2.12 16.01 -12.29
N TRP A 256 2.49 16.82 -11.29
CA TRP A 256 3.02 16.35 -10.01
C TRP A 256 2.01 15.45 -9.29
N LEU A 257 0.77 15.92 -9.12
CA LEU A 257 -0.31 15.18 -8.49
C LEU A 257 -0.51 13.82 -9.16
N VAL A 258 -0.63 13.79 -10.49
CA VAL A 258 -0.84 12.56 -11.25
C VAL A 258 0.35 11.62 -11.13
N LEU A 259 1.58 12.12 -11.27
CA LEU A 259 2.79 11.31 -11.17
C LEU A 259 2.89 10.64 -9.79
N MET A 260 2.81 11.43 -8.72
CA MET A 260 3.04 10.94 -7.36
C MET A 260 1.90 10.05 -6.85
N ALA A 261 0.64 10.47 -7.06
CA ALA A 261 -0.52 9.69 -6.61
C ALA A 261 -0.63 8.36 -7.38
N ALA A 262 -0.34 8.35 -8.69
CA ALA A 262 -0.36 7.12 -9.45
C ALA A 262 0.84 6.22 -9.12
N TYR A 263 2.02 6.78 -8.85
CA TYR A 263 3.23 6.02 -8.57
C TYR A 263 3.09 5.13 -7.33
N GLU A 264 2.86 5.70 -6.15
CA GLU A 264 2.76 4.93 -4.89
C GLU A 264 1.68 3.84 -5.01
N ALA A 265 0.50 4.21 -5.51
CA ALA A 265 -0.63 3.30 -5.64
C ALA A 265 -0.32 2.09 -6.54
N THR A 266 0.37 2.33 -7.66
CA THR A 266 0.65 1.27 -8.65
C THR A 266 1.86 0.43 -8.29
N VAL A 267 2.86 0.97 -7.57
CA VAL A 267 3.94 0.18 -6.97
C VAL A 267 3.36 -0.83 -5.98
N ASN A 268 2.51 -0.37 -5.07
CA ASN A 268 1.87 -1.24 -4.07
C ASN A 268 0.99 -2.30 -4.69
N LEU A 269 0.13 -1.90 -5.63
CA LEU A 269 -0.72 -2.85 -6.34
C LEU A 269 0.12 -3.92 -7.05
N LEU A 270 1.16 -3.51 -7.78
CA LEU A 270 1.99 -4.45 -8.53
C LEU A 270 2.76 -5.40 -7.60
N ALA A 271 3.32 -4.91 -6.51
CA ALA A 271 4.00 -5.74 -5.51
C ALA A 271 3.04 -6.75 -4.86
N ASN A 272 1.85 -6.32 -4.45
CA ASN A 272 0.86 -7.18 -3.82
C ASN A 272 0.33 -8.25 -4.79
N VAL A 273 0.07 -7.89 -6.05
CA VAL A 273 -0.35 -8.87 -7.06
C VAL A 273 0.75 -9.88 -7.34
N LEU A 274 2.02 -9.45 -7.42
CA LEU A 274 3.15 -10.37 -7.56
C LEU A 274 3.25 -11.33 -6.36
N ARG A 275 3.08 -10.84 -5.14
CA ARG A 275 3.05 -11.69 -3.93
C ARG A 275 1.94 -12.73 -4.04
N VAL A 276 0.70 -12.30 -4.26
CA VAL A 276 -0.49 -13.17 -4.40
C VAL A 276 -0.25 -14.25 -5.46
N VAL A 277 0.22 -13.87 -6.65
CA VAL A 277 0.55 -14.78 -7.75
C VAL A 277 1.61 -15.82 -7.36
N LEU A 278 2.59 -15.42 -6.54
CA LEU A 278 3.69 -16.28 -6.11
C LEU A 278 3.37 -17.11 -4.88
N THR A 279 2.40 -16.75 -4.04
CA THR A 279 2.12 -17.48 -2.79
C THR A 279 0.82 -18.26 -2.84
N GLU A 280 -0.20 -17.78 -3.56
CA GLU A 280 -1.52 -18.39 -3.55
C GLU A 280 -1.57 -19.76 -4.25
N PRO A 281 -1.97 -20.83 -3.54
CA PRO A 281 -2.12 -22.17 -4.13
C PRO A 281 -3.08 -22.20 -5.34
N GLY A 282 -4.13 -21.36 -5.33
CA GLY A 282 -5.09 -21.23 -6.42
C GLY A 282 -4.49 -20.74 -7.74
N PHE A 283 -3.38 -19.99 -7.65
CA PHE A 283 -2.57 -19.56 -8.79
C PHE A 283 -1.45 -20.56 -9.11
N ARG A 284 -0.81 -21.14 -8.08
CA ARG A 284 0.32 -22.09 -8.21
C ARG A 284 -0.06 -23.50 -8.65
N ALA A 285 -1.33 -23.81 -8.94
CA ALA A 285 -1.74 -25.01 -9.68
C ALA A 285 -1.25 -24.96 -11.16
N GLN A 286 0.06 -24.81 -11.31
CA GLN A 286 0.81 -24.88 -12.54
C GLN A 286 0.54 -26.24 -13.19
N LEU A 287 0.15 -26.19 -14.47
CA LEU A 287 -0.03 -27.32 -15.40
C LEU A 287 -1.37 -28.08 -15.43
N SER A 288 -2.43 -27.67 -14.72
CA SER A 288 -3.76 -28.34 -14.87
C SER A 288 -5.01 -27.46 -14.71
N GLY A 289 -4.93 -26.15 -14.98
CA GLY A 289 -6.11 -25.26 -14.99
C GLY A 289 -6.34 -24.52 -13.68
N GLY A 290 -5.39 -23.64 -13.29
CA GLY A 290 -5.54 -22.73 -12.16
C GLY A 290 -6.88 -22.01 -12.17
N GLN A 291 -7.47 -21.83 -10.99
CA GLN A 291 -8.83 -21.32 -10.80
C GLN A 291 -8.91 -19.78 -10.85
N MET A 292 -7.78 -19.07 -10.93
CA MET A 292 -7.69 -17.61 -10.90
C MET A 292 -6.75 -17.06 -11.98
N THR A 293 -7.23 -16.07 -12.72
CA THR A 293 -6.49 -15.31 -13.74
C THR A 293 -5.77 -14.11 -13.14
N VAL A 294 -4.77 -13.55 -13.82
CA VAL A 294 -4.06 -12.34 -13.35
C VAL A 294 -5.02 -11.14 -13.13
N PRO A 295 -5.99 -10.84 -14.01
CA PRO A 295 -6.99 -9.81 -13.72
C PRO A 295 -7.80 -10.07 -12.45
N GLU A 296 -8.16 -11.31 -12.15
CA GLU A 296 -8.87 -11.65 -10.91
C GLU A 296 -7.96 -11.49 -9.69
N ALA A 297 -6.67 -11.83 -9.80
CA ALA A 297 -5.68 -11.57 -8.75
C ALA A 297 -5.52 -10.07 -8.49
N VAL A 298 -5.58 -9.22 -9.53
CA VAL A 298 -5.57 -7.76 -9.36
C VAL A 298 -6.76 -7.29 -8.52
N GLU A 299 -7.99 -7.72 -8.83
CA GLU A 299 -9.16 -7.32 -8.04
C GLU A 299 -9.13 -7.93 -6.64
N GLN A 300 -8.63 -9.17 -6.48
CA GLN A 300 -8.44 -9.80 -5.17
C GLN A 300 -7.48 -8.99 -4.30
N SER A 301 -6.32 -8.59 -4.85
CA SER A 301 -5.38 -7.71 -4.14
C SER A 301 -6.01 -6.35 -3.79
N LEU A 302 -6.89 -5.79 -4.63
CA LEU A 302 -7.59 -4.54 -4.32
C LEU A 302 -8.63 -4.69 -3.19
N TRP A 303 -9.10 -5.91 -2.91
CA TRP A 303 -9.90 -6.22 -1.72
C TRP A 303 -9.04 -6.41 -0.48
N ASP A 304 -8.05 -7.31 -0.56
CA ASP A 304 -7.30 -7.80 0.60
C ASP A 304 -6.22 -6.82 1.05
N GLU A 305 -5.46 -6.29 0.09
CA GLU A 305 -4.31 -5.43 0.33
C GLU A 305 -4.37 -4.21 -0.62
N PRO A 306 -5.39 -3.35 -0.47
CA PRO A 306 -5.53 -2.17 -1.30
C PRO A 306 -4.27 -1.29 -1.17
N PRO A 307 -3.85 -0.58 -2.24
CA PRO A 307 -2.63 0.24 -2.21
C PRO A 307 -2.58 1.28 -1.09
N PHE A 308 -3.76 1.74 -0.65
CA PHE A 308 -3.94 2.58 0.53
C PHE A 308 -4.90 1.88 1.50
N SER A 309 -4.50 1.80 2.76
CA SER A 309 -5.34 1.33 3.88
C SER A 309 -6.37 2.39 4.24
N THR A 310 -5.96 3.66 4.30
CA THR A 310 -6.85 4.79 4.53
C THR A 310 -6.43 6.03 3.73
N ILE A 311 -7.38 6.93 3.48
CA ILE A 311 -7.10 8.24 2.90
C ILE A 311 -7.67 9.32 3.82
N PHE A 312 -6.81 10.10 4.44
CA PHE A 312 -7.22 11.25 5.26
C PHE A 312 -7.52 12.50 4.42
N ALA A 313 -8.21 13.44 5.09
CA ALA A 313 -8.66 14.77 4.71
C ALA A 313 -10.02 14.84 4.00
N TYR A 314 -11.01 14.06 4.47
CA TYR A 314 -12.41 14.45 4.32
C TYR A 314 -12.84 15.28 5.52
N PHE A 315 -13.63 16.33 5.33
CA PHE A 315 -14.10 17.20 6.41
C PHE A 315 -15.60 17.42 6.35
N ALA A 316 -16.25 17.46 7.52
CA ALA A 316 -17.68 17.75 7.61
C ALA A 316 -17.95 19.26 7.41
N LYS A 317 -18.82 19.60 6.45
CA LYS A 317 -19.20 20.99 6.13
C LYS A 317 -20.13 21.61 7.18
N HIS A 318 -20.89 20.78 7.87
CA HIS A 318 -21.84 21.12 8.92
C HIS A 318 -22.00 19.92 9.86
N ASP A 319 -22.62 20.14 11.01
CA ASP A 319 -22.99 19.05 11.92
C ASP A 319 -23.86 18.03 11.17
N THR A 320 -23.53 16.74 11.29
CA THR A 320 -24.23 15.65 10.62
C THR A 320 -24.14 14.35 11.44
N GLU A 321 -24.77 13.29 10.94
CA GLU A 321 -24.66 11.94 11.50
C GLU A 321 -24.11 10.98 10.44
N LEU A 322 -23.18 10.11 10.86
CA LEU A 322 -22.63 9.05 10.01
C LEU A 322 -22.43 7.79 10.85
N GLY A 323 -23.02 6.66 10.43
CA GLY A 323 -22.85 5.38 11.13
C GLY A 323 -23.30 5.39 12.60
N GLY A 324 -24.28 6.23 12.95
CA GLY A 324 -24.76 6.40 14.34
C GLY A 324 -23.92 7.36 15.19
N GLN A 325 -22.84 7.92 14.64
CA GLN A 325 -22.00 8.91 15.31
C GLN A 325 -22.40 10.33 14.91
N ARG A 326 -22.32 11.28 15.86
CA ARG A 326 -22.51 12.71 15.59
C ARG A 326 -21.19 13.33 15.18
N ILE A 327 -21.11 13.78 13.93
CA ILE A 327 -19.93 14.40 13.35
C ILE A 327 -20.12 15.91 13.38
N SER A 328 -19.21 16.64 14.02
CA SER A 328 -19.30 18.10 14.14
C SER A 328 -18.75 18.78 12.89
N LYS A 329 -19.24 19.99 12.60
CA LYS A 329 -18.66 20.83 11.55
C LYS A 329 -17.15 20.99 11.75
N GLY A 330 -16.39 20.76 10.69
CA GLY A 330 -14.94 20.89 10.67
C GLY A 330 -14.19 19.68 11.19
N ASP A 331 -14.88 18.61 11.62
CA ASP A 331 -14.24 17.34 11.98
C ASP A 331 -13.57 16.71 10.75
N GLY A 332 -12.40 16.12 10.96
CA GLY A 332 -11.67 15.35 9.95
C GLY A 332 -12.07 13.87 9.97
N LEU A 333 -12.19 13.27 8.78
CA LEU A 333 -12.53 11.87 8.58
C LEU A 333 -11.51 11.18 7.67
N LEU A 334 -11.21 9.93 7.99
CA LEU A 334 -10.46 9.01 7.15
C LEU A 334 -11.43 8.14 6.35
N LEU A 335 -11.23 8.09 5.03
CA LEU A 335 -11.79 7.04 4.19
C LEU A 335 -11.06 5.74 4.55
N GLY A 336 -11.72 4.83 5.25
CA GLY A 336 -11.16 3.55 5.66
C GLY A 336 -11.34 2.50 4.58
N ILE A 337 -10.38 2.40 3.66
CA ILE A 337 -10.43 1.49 2.52
C ILE A 337 -10.26 0.04 2.97
N ALA A 338 -9.14 -0.28 3.61
CA ALA A 338 -8.87 -1.61 4.13
C ALA A 338 -9.96 -2.07 5.13
N PRO A 339 -10.29 -1.30 6.19
CA PRO A 339 -11.35 -1.71 7.10
C PRO A 339 -12.74 -1.77 6.44
N GLY A 340 -13.02 -0.91 5.46
CA GLY A 340 -14.27 -0.96 4.70
C GLY A 340 -14.38 -2.17 3.77
N ASN A 341 -13.27 -2.65 3.22
CA ASN A 341 -13.24 -3.84 2.35
C ASN A 341 -13.49 -5.15 3.13
N VAL A 342 -13.17 -5.19 4.42
CA VAL A 342 -13.41 -6.35 5.29
C VAL A 342 -14.69 -6.21 6.12
N ASP A 343 -15.52 -5.20 5.84
CA ASP A 343 -16.78 -5.00 6.55
C ASP A 343 -17.68 -6.26 6.44
N PRO A 344 -18.05 -6.88 7.56
CA PRO A 344 -18.79 -8.15 7.57
C PRO A 344 -20.17 -8.05 6.90
N ARG A 345 -20.72 -6.84 6.72
CA ARG A 345 -21.99 -6.63 5.99
C ARG A 345 -21.85 -6.88 4.49
N VAL A 346 -20.67 -6.68 3.91
CA VAL A 346 -20.41 -6.88 2.47
C VAL A 346 -19.49 -8.05 2.19
N ARG A 347 -18.64 -8.42 3.15
CA ARG A 347 -17.70 -9.53 3.07
C ARG A 347 -17.75 -10.38 4.36
N PRO A 348 -18.81 -11.18 4.55
CA PRO A 348 -18.99 -12.00 5.75
C PRO A 348 -18.01 -13.18 5.86
N ASP A 349 -17.43 -13.60 4.73
CA ASP A 349 -16.40 -14.64 4.64
C ASP A 349 -15.16 -14.01 4.02
N LEU A 350 -14.09 -13.85 4.81
CA LEU A 350 -12.83 -13.25 4.35
C LEU A 350 -12.03 -14.23 3.48
N ASP A 351 -12.23 -15.54 3.63
CA ASP A 351 -11.54 -16.58 2.85
C ASP A 351 -12.18 -16.76 1.46
N ALA A 352 -13.36 -16.19 1.24
CA ALA A 352 -14.04 -16.23 -0.06
C ALA A 352 -13.25 -15.43 -1.11
N GLY A 353 -12.89 -16.10 -2.20
CA GLY A 353 -12.33 -15.44 -3.38
C GLY A 353 -13.33 -14.46 -3.99
N MET A 354 -12.89 -13.23 -4.22
CA MET A 354 -13.71 -12.14 -4.75
C MET A 354 -13.89 -12.21 -6.26
N GLN A 355 -13.21 -13.13 -6.96
CA GLN A 355 -13.44 -13.51 -8.39
C GLN A 355 -13.64 -12.32 -9.34
N GLY A 356 -12.84 -11.26 -9.21
CA GLY A 356 -12.96 -10.08 -10.06
C GLY A 356 -14.05 -9.06 -9.65
N ASN A 357 -14.67 -9.20 -8.49
CA ASN A 357 -15.63 -8.23 -7.95
C ASN A 357 -14.95 -6.87 -7.74
N ARG A 358 -15.50 -5.83 -8.37
CA ARG A 358 -14.96 -4.46 -8.37
C ARG A 358 -15.62 -3.51 -7.36
N SER A 359 -16.34 -4.06 -6.39
CA SER A 359 -17.05 -3.27 -5.37
C SER A 359 -16.18 -2.89 -4.17
N HIS A 360 -14.86 -3.18 -4.22
CA HIS A 360 -13.89 -2.72 -3.23
C HIS A 360 -13.78 -1.19 -3.24
N LEU A 361 -13.23 -0.61 -2.17
CA LEU A 361 -13.09 0.84 -1.99
C LEU A 361 -11.74 1.40 -2.49
N ALA A 362 -10.84 0.56 -3.02
CA ALA A 362 -9.47 0.97 -3.38
C ALA A 362 -9.37 2.15 -4.37
N PHE A 363 -10.42 2.43 -5.16
CA PHE A 363 -10.48 3.59 -6.05
C PHE A 363 -11.36 4.74 -5.53
N GLY A 364 -11.81 4.66 -4.28
CA GLY A 364 -12.71 5.64 -3.68
C GLY A 364 -14.09 5.65 -4.33
N GLY A 365 -14.68 6.83 -4.45
CA GLY A 365 -15.98 7.02 -5.11
C GLY A 365 -16.40 8.49 -5.17
N GLY A 366 -17.49 8.77 -5.86
CA GLY A 366 -18.05 10.11 -5.95
C GLY A 366 -17.20 11.07 -6.79
N ALA A 367 -17.18 12.36 -6.45
CA ALA A 367 -16.51 13.39 -7.24
C ALA A 367 -14.98 13.19 -7.35
N HIS A 368 -14.39 12.54 -6.34
CA HIS A 368 -12.95 12.30 -6.21
C HIS A 368 -12.56 10.83 -6.51
N GLU A 369 -13.46 10.03 -7.08
CA GLU A 369 -13.17 8.65 -7.51
C GLU A 369 -11.92 8.61 -8.40
N CYS A 370 -11.03 7.62 -8.25
CA CYS A 370 -9.81 7.54 -9.03
C CYS A 370 -10.13 7.50 -10.54
N PRO A 371 -9.56 8.39 -11.37
CA PRO A 371 -9.80 8.38 -12.80
C PRO A 371 -8.87 7.41 -13.56
N GLY A 372 -7.80 6.94 -12.91
CA GLY A 372 -6.75 6.11 -13.50
C GLY A 372 -6.94 4.61 -13.31
N GLN A 373 -8.14 4.13 -12.96
CA GLN A 373 -8.34 2.74 -12.52
C GLN A 373 -7.93 1.71 -13.59
N ASP A 374 -8.31 1.94 -14.84
CA ASP A 374 -7.99 1.02 -15.95
C ASP A 374 -6.49 1.06 -16.30
N ILE A 375 -5.82 2.20 -16.06
CA ILE A 375 -4.37 2.32 -16.24
C ILE A 375 -3.66 1.51 -15.15
N ALA A 376 -4.06 1.66 -13.89
CA ALA A 376 -3.49 0.89 -12.77
C ALA A 376 -3.66 -0.62 -12.97
N ARG A 377 -4.88 -1.07 -13.33
CA ARG A 377 -5.15 -2.47 -13.69
C ARG A 377 -4.32 -2.93 -14.89
N GLY A 378 -4.18 -2.07 -15.90
CA GLY A 378 -3.39 -2.33 -17.09
C GLY A 378 -1.91 -2.54 -16.78
N ILE A 379 -1.32 -1.68 -15.93
CA ILE A 379 0.07 -1.78 -15.45
C ILE A 379 0.26 -3.06 -14.66
N ALA A 380 -0.55 -3.29 -13.63
CA ALA A 380 -0.43 -4.46 -12.76
C ALA A 380 -0.63 -5.76 -13.56
N GLY A 381 -1.75 -5.89 -14.28
CA GLY A 381 -2.07 -7.11 -15.01
C GLY A 381 -1.09 -7.41 -16.14
N THR A 382 -0.81 -6.42 -17.00
CA THR A 382 0.13 -6.63 -18.12
C THR A 382 1.56 -6.83 -17.63
N GLY A 383 1.99 -6.10 -16.59
CA GLY A 383 3.32 -6.21 -16.02
C GLY A 383 3.58 -7.60 -15.43
N VAL A 384 2.63 -8.10 -14.63
CA VAL A 384 2.68 -9.45 -14.05
C VAL A 384 2.68 -10.52 -15.14
N ASP A 385 1.75 -10.46 -16.10
CA ASP A 385 1.72 -11.40 -17.24
C ASP A 385 3.05 -11.42 -17.98
N ALA A 386 3.61 -10.25 -18.30
CA ALA A 386 4.86 -10.14 -19.03
C ALA A 386 6.06 -10.68 -18.24
N LEU A 387 6.09 -10.47 -16.93
CA LEU A 387 7.12 -11.01 -16.03
C LEU A 387 7.04 -12.55 -15.98
N LEU A 388 5.85 -13.11 -15.75
CA LEU A 388 5.63 -14.56 -15.69
C LEU A 388 5.92 -15.24 -17.02
N MET A 389 5.62 -14.60 -18.16
CA MET A 389 6.01 -15.11 -19.47
C MET A 389 7.52 -15.16 -19.65
N ARG A 390 8.27 -14.22 -19.04
CA ARG A 390 9.73 -14.19 -19.13
C ARG A 390 10.39 -15.14 -18.14
N LEU A 391 9.81 -15.29 -16.96
CA LEU A 391 10.32 -16.09 -15.86
C LEU A 391 9.24 -17.09 -15.39
N PRO A 392 8.80 -18.05 -16.23
CA PRO A 392 7.75 -19.02 -15.88
C PRO A 392 8.06 -19.90 -14.67
N ASP A 393 9.33 -20.00 -14.29
CA ASP A 393 9.85 -20.78 -13.17
C ASP A 393 10.23 -19.92 -11.96
N VAL A 394 9.77 -18.67 -11.91
CA VAL A 394 9.99 -17.77 -10.76
C VAL A 394 9.30 -18.31 -9.51
N GLN A 395 10.01 -18.28 -8.38
CA GLN A 395 9.51 -18.71 -7.09
C GLN A 395 10.04 -17.79 -5.98
N LEU A 396 9.28 -17.67 -4.91
CA LEU A 396 9.71 -16.96 -3.70
C LEU A 396 10.97 -17.63 -3.13
N ALA A 397 11.98 -16.83 -2.80
CA ALA A 397 13.27 -17.31 -2.28
C ALA A 397 13.30 -17.47 -0.76
N VAL A 398 12.26 -16.97 -0.09
CA VAL A 398 12.06 -17.06 1.36
C VAL A 398 10.65 -17.63 1.63
N PRO A 399 10.37 -18.16 2.82
CA PRO A 399 9.00 -18.38 3.30
C PRO A 399 8.16 -17.09 3.28
N GLU A 400 6.85 -17.19 3.10
CA GLU A 400 5.96 -16.03 3.04
C GLU A 400 5.90 -15.25 4.37
N ASP A 401 6.01 -15.94 5.50
CA ASP A 401 6.04 -15.36 6.84
C ASP A 401 7.35 -14.61 7.17
N GLU A 402 8.38 -14.74 6.33
CA GLU A 402 9.62 -13.95 6.42
C GLU A 402 9.53 -12.63 5.63
N LEU A 403 8.44 -12.39 4.88
CA LEU A 403 8.25 -11.14 4.15
C LEU A 403 8.04 -9.95 5.10
N ARG A 404 8.75 -8.86 4.81
CA ARG A 404 8.76 -7.66 5.66
C ARG A 404 7.88 -6.58 5.08
N TRP A 405 7.21 -5.86 5.97
CA TRP A 405 6.28 -4.79 5.63
C TRP A 405 6.69 -3.50 6.34
N THR A 406 6.50 -2.36 5.67
CA THR A 406 6.47 -1.04 6.30
C THR A 406 5.03 -0.58 6.37
N GLN A 407 4.57 -0.11 7.51
CA GLN A 407 3.18 0.27 7.73
C GLN A 407 3.07 1.71 8.20
N SER A 408 2.09 2.42 7.66
CA SER A 408 1.62 3.72 8.10
C SER A 408 0.09 3.70 8.18
N ILE A 409 -0.51 4.77 8.69
CA ILE A 409 -1.97 4.96 8.68
C ILE A 409 -2.51 4.90 7.24
N ALA A 410 -1.75 5.42 6.27
CA ALA A 410 -2.21 5.55 4.89
C ALA A 410 -2.07 4.25 4.10
N SER A 411 -1.03 3.46 4.35
CA SER A 411 -0.66 2.33 3.48
C SER A 411 0.27 1.33 4.18
N ARG A 412 0.24 0.09 3.68
CA ARG A 412 1.13 -1.02 4.07
C ARG A 412 1.91 -1.48 2.83
N HIS A 413 3.22 -1.36 2.89
CA HIS A 413 4.15 -1.57 1.78
C HIS A 413 4.99 -2.83 1.98
N LEU A 414 5.02 -3.71 0.98
CA LEU A 414 5.96 -4.83 0.96
C LEU A 414 7.38 -4.29 0.73
N VAL A 415 8.32 -4.61 1.63
CA VAL A 415 9.69 -4.05 1.59
C VAL A 415 10.53 -4.70 0.50
N GLU A 416 10.42 -6.02 0.36
CA GLU A 416 11.15 -6.83 -0.60
C GLU A 416 10.31 -8.04 -0.98
N LEU A 417 10.46 -8.52 -2.22
CA LEU A 417 9.87 -9.76 -2.72
C LEU A 417 11.00 -10.60 -3.35
N PRO A 418 11.80 -11.29 -2.53
CA PRO A 418 12.97 -12.02 -2.99
C PRO A 418 12.54 -13.26 -3.79
N VAL A 419 13.09 -13.43 -4.99
CA VAL A 419 12.77 -14.57 -5.86
C VAL A 419 14.02 -15.24 -6.42
N PHE A 420 13.88 -16.51 -6.80
CA PHE A 420 14.83 -17.22 -7.66
C PHE A 420 14.14 -17.81 -8.89
N PHE A 421 14.93 -18.03 -9.93
CA PHE A 421 14.52 -18.64 -11.21
C PHE A 421 15.78 -19.16 -11.93
N ALA A 422 15.63 -20.03 -12.93
CA ALA A 422 16.77 -20.46 -13.74
C ALA A 422 17.34 -19.26 -14.53
N PRO A 423 18.66 -19.00 -14.50
CA PRO A 423 19.28 -17.94 -15.29
C PRO A 423 18.92 -18.05 -16.78
N LYS A 424 18.58 -16.91 -17.39
CA LYS A 424 18.21 -16.82 -18.82
C LYS A 424 19.06 -15.79 -19.55
N PRO A 425 19.30 -15.96 -20.85
CA PRO A 425 19.89 -14.90 -21.65
C PRO A 425 18.92 -13.69 -21.72
N GLU A 426 19.51 -12.53 -21.91
CA GLU A 426 18.77 -11.32 -22.27
C GLU A 426 18.01 -11.54 -23.58
N GLN A 427 16.84 -10.92 -23.69
CA GLN A 427 16.08 -10.89 -24.93
C GLN A 427 16.14 -9.50 -25.54
N ASP A 428 16.02 -9.41 -26.86
CA ASP A 428 15.83 -8.13 -27.53
C ASP A 428 14.53 -7.49 -27.02
N VAL A 429 14.62 -6.26 -26.52
CA VAL A 429 13.51 -5.49 -25.96
C VAL A 429 12.40 -5.23 -27.00
N LEU A 430 12.76 -5.22 -28.29
CA LEU A 430 11.83 -5.04 -29.40
C LEU A 430 11.27 -6.37 -29.93
N ALA A 431 11.82 -7.51 -29.52
CA ALA A 431 11.31 -8.80 -29.94
C ALA A 431 9.89 -9.02 -29.41
N ARG A 432 9.01 -9.52 -30.27
CA ARG A 432 7.67 -9.95 -29.84
C ARG A 432 7.81 -11.15 -28.90
N PRO A 433 7.10 -11.19 -27.76
CA PRO A 433 7.09 -12.37 -26.89
C PRO A 433 6.67 -13.60 -27.71
N SER A 434 7.57 -14.57 -27.84
CA SER A 434 7.25 -15.87 -28.45
C SER A 434 7.28 -16.93 -27.36
N GLN A 435 6.22 -17.72 -27.26
CA GLN A 435 6.26 -19.00 -26.54
C GLN A 435 7.15 -19.96 -27.35
N LYS A 436 8.48 -19.84 -27.24
CA LYS A 436 9.33 -20.95 -27.66
C LYS A 436 9.04 -22.11 -26.72
N PRO A 437 8.86 -23.35 -27.21
CA PRO A 437 8.67 -24.51 -26.36
C PRO A 437 9.77 -24.55 -25.31
N LEU A 438 9.38 -24.73 -24.03
CA LEU A 438 10.33 -24.99 -22.96
C LEU A 438 11.25 -26.14 -23.41
N PRO A 439 12.58 -26.09 -23.13
CA PRO A 439 13.41 -27.28 -23.24
C PRO A 439 12.74 -28.41 -22.47
N ALA A 440 12.69 -29.61 -23.05
CA ALA A 440 12.10 -30.77 -22.40
C ALA A 440 12.63 -30.86 -20.95
N PRO A 441 11.76 -31.07 -19.96
CA PRO A 441 12.21 -31.17 -18.57
C PRO A 441 13.33 -32.20 -18.50
N ARG A 442 14.44 -31.85 -17.85
CA ARG A 442 15.53 -32.80 -17.62
C ARG A 442 14.92 -34.07 -17.03
N ALA A 443 15.21 -35.22 -17.63
CA ALA A 443 14.65 -36.53 -17.29
C ALA A 443 14.92 -37.01 -15.86
N THR A 444 15.53 -36.18 -15.01
CA THR A 444 15.84 -36.45 -13.60
C THR A 444 14.83 -35.85 -12.63
N TRP A 445 13.80 -35.12 -13.08
CA TRP A 445 12.68 -34.69 -12.24
C TRP A 445 11.63 -35.79 -12.08
N GLN A 446 12.01 -36.87 -11.40
CA GLN A 446 11.00 -37.71 -10.75
C GLN A 446 10.74 -37.14 -9.37
N VAL A 447 9.68 -36.35 -9.23
CA VAL A 447 8.97 -36.26 -7.95
C VAL A 447 8.27 -37.61 -7.80
N GLY A 448 9.00 -38.58 -7.25
CA GLY A 448 8.39 -39.82 -6.80
C GLY A 448 7.41 -39.48 -5.69
N VAL A 449 6.12 -39.64 -5.95
CA VAL A 449 5.16 -39.91 -4.87
C VAL A 449 5.75 -41.07 -4.08
N PRO A 450 5.94 -40.99 -2.74
CA PRO A 450 6.28 -42.17 -1.98
C PRO A 450 5.19 -43.20 -2.26
N ALA A 451 5.55 -44.30 -2.93
CA ALA A 451 4.61 -45.38 -3.16
C ALA A 451 3.98 -45.73 -1.81
N ALA A 452 2.65 -45.69 -1.75
CA ALA A 452 1.91 -46.10 -0.56
C ALA A 452 2.52 -47.42 -0.06
N ALA A 453 2.97 -47.41 1.20
CA ALA A 453 3.59 -48.58 1.80
C ALA A 453 2.65 -49.78 1.60
N ARG A 454 3.15 -50.84 0.96
CA ARG A 454 2.41 -52.11 0.87
C ARG A 454 2.01 -52.52 2.29
N PRO A 455 0.80 -53.04 2.51
CA PRO A 455 0.40 -53.53 3.82
C PRO A 455 1.42 -54.57 4.30
N ARG A 456 1.96 -54.34 5.51
CA ARG A 456 2.87 -55.27 6.18
C ARG A 456 2.20 -56.64 6.29
N PRO A 457 2.89 -57.75 5.98
CA PRO A 457 2.41 -59.07 6.37
C PRO A 457 2.26 -59.15 7.91
N PRO A 458 1.33 -59.96 8.42
CA PRO A 458 1.06 -60.04 9.85
C PRO A 458 2.32 -60.45 10.63
N ALA A 459 2.52 -59.82 11.78
CA ALA A 459 3.69 -60.02 12.64
C ALA A 459 3.75 -61.46 13.16
N GLU A 460 4.96 -62.04 13.15
CA GLU A 460 5.27 -63.27 13.87
C GLU A 460 5.09 -63.06 15.40
N PRO A 461 4.71 -64.12 16.13
CA PRO A 461 4.42 -64.03 17.56
C PRO A 461 5.68 -63.69 18.37
N PRO A 462 5.54 -62.96 19.49
CA PRO A 462 6.68 -62.43 20.22
C PRO A 462 7.45 -63.53 20.95
N GLU A 463 8.79 -63.50 20.84
CA GLU A 463 9.69 -64.26 21.69
C GLU A 463 9.69 -63.72 23.15
N PRO A 464 9.97 -64.60 24.14
CA PRO A 464 9.79 -64.28 25.55
C PRO A 464 10.81 -63.24 26.06
N VAL A 465 10.28 -62.30 26.86
CA VAL A 465 10.98 -61.20 27.51
C VAL A 465 11.97 -61.70 28.57
N VAL A 466 13.23 -61.30 28.45
CA VAL A 466 14.26 -61.42 29.51
C VAL A 466 14.26 -60.13 30.34
N PRO A 467 14.26 -60.20 31.69
CA PRO A 467 14.18 -59.00 32.54
C PRO A 467 15.48 -58.18 32.57
N PRO A 468 15.39 -56.87 32.86
CA PRO A 468 16.51 -55.94 32.72
C PRO A 468 17.55 -56.06 33.84
N ARG A 469 18.82 -55.85 33.48
CA ARG A 469 19.95 -55.64 34.39
C ARG A 469 20.02 -54.16 34.83
N GLU A 470 20.36 -53.96 36.10
CA GLU A 470 20.50 -52.66 36.77
C GLU A 470 21.50 -51.69 36.10
N PRO A 471 21.29 -50.36 36.23
CA PRO A 471 22.11 -49.35 35.56
C PRO A 471 23.42 -49.06 36.31
N ALA A 472 24.51 -48.92 35.54
CA ALA A 472 25.79 -48.37 36.00
C ALA A 472 25.85 -46.84 35.75
N PRO A 473 26.63 -46.07 36.54
CA PRO A 473 26.47 -44.62 36.68
C PRO A 473 27.07 -43.79 35.53
N GLU A 474 26.44 -42.64 35.29
CA GLU A 474 26.80 -41.61 34.30
C GLU A 474 28.18 -40.95 34.55
N PRO A 475 28.94 -40.62 33.48
CA PRO A 475 30.04 -39.68 33.56
C PRO A 475 29.62 -38.23 33.23
N GLN A 476 30.09 -37.31 34.07
CA GLN A 476 29.83 -35.86 34.05
C GLN A 476 30.32 -35.12 32.77
N PRO A 477 29.68 -33.98 32.42
CA PRO A 477 29.99 -33.21 31.22
C PRO A 477 31.25 -32.35 31.37
N ARG A 478 32.11 -32.35 30.35
CA ARG A 478 33.24 -31.42 30.22
C ARG A 478 32.79 -30.13 29.54
N LEU A 479 32.90 -29.03 30.28
CA LEU A 479 32.63 -27.65 29.84
C LEU A 479 33.63 -27.20 28.76
N GLY A 480 33.11 -26.73 27.63
CA GLY A 480 33.87 -26.15 26.52
C GLY A 480 34.05 -24.63 26.64
N LEU A 481 35.26 -24.18 26.33
CA LEU A 481 35.87 -22.85 26.51
C LEU A 481 35.20 -21.64 25.82
N TRP A 482 33.99 -21.76 25.26
CA TRP A 482 33.36 -20.67 24.48
C TRP A 482 32.35 -19.81 25.25
N GLN A 483 31.99 -20.16 26.50
CA GLN A 483 31.14 -19.33 27.38
C GLN A 483 31.90 -18.30 28.24
N ARG A 484 33.13 -17.94 27.87
CA ARG A 484 33.96 -16.93 28.57
C ARG A 484 34.16 -15.60 27.82
N LEU A 485 33.41 -15.34 26.73
CA LEU A 485 33.52 -14.10 25.96
C LEU A 485 32.16 -13.45 25.63
N VAL A 486 31.25 -13.35 26.61
CA VAL A 486 30.07 -12.47 26.57
C VAL A 486 29.92 -11.76 27.91
N GLY A 487 30.85 -10.84 28.18
CA GLY A 487 30.90 -10.14 29.47
C GLY A 487 31.72 -8.86 29.40
N TRP A 488 31.49 -8.03 28.40
CA TRP A 488 31.96 -6.65 28.43
C TRP A 488 31.11 -5.79 27.49
N TRP A 489 30.70 -4.61 27.97
CA TRP A 489 29.96 -3.55 27.28
C TRP A 489 28.42 -3.58 27.32
N ARG A 490 27.89 -3.46 28.54
CA ARG A 490 26.79 -2.52 28.85
C ARG A 490 27.23 -1.61 30.01
N GLY A 491 27.07 -0.30 29.83
CA GLY A 491 27.21 0.69 30.91
C GLY A 491 27.75 2.04 30.41
N TYR A 492 26.90 2.88 29.82
CA TYR A 492 26.41 4.15 30.39
C TYR A 492 25.16 4.60 29.64
#